data_AF-A0AB39UUD4-F1
#
_entry.id   AF-A0AB39UUD4-F1
#
_cell.length_a   1.000
_cell.length_b   1.000
_cell.length_c   1.000
_cell.angle_alpha   90.00
_cell.angle_beta   90.00
_cell.angle_gamma   90.00
#
_symmetry.space_group_name_H-M   'P 1'
#
loop_
_entity.id
_entity.type
_entity.pdbx_description
1 polymer ?
#
loop_
_entity_poly.entity_id
_entity_poly.type
_entity_poly.pdbx_seq_one_letter_code
_entity_poly.pdbx_strand_id
1 'polypeptide(L)'
;MEETSDAVTYVNAEGQTVHPLGYMVGEIWKGAGDIASQGYGTEAQPGLCSAFNFPLRYNLVQTLAVEESGAGGKDATNLNAGMDWNLAYPSHAVPNNFLGNHDLVRFGDLLQRGNVAQPSDDAWWQRHALAWAFLTSRSGPLTLYYGEEIGDELPGFDQKVDCANDGGAGARAGLCDDHVSRTSGKVNGVSGQVGEAAFTLSAAQQALHDEIRTLMQLRDQHPALYAGSRTPIAVPASLQATLYVDHKATDSEAVLVMINTGETDGNLTLAAADIGSEGTLTDLISAETFSAASGHYTLTVPALGYRFLKIDAPSAGGPASSTGSLTGTGDLARCDLPDVSGDGPIGVPVYIRGNYSGGNNFSATPADRQFHYKGDNLYQVVVDEPSATAYGFKFATADWSREYAVEGSAPVRLGETQNLAVASGPGTESSLTLPQAGRYVFSFRINADLQTGEMMVSLCP
;
A
#
# COMPACT_ATOMS: atom_id res chain seq x y z
N MET A 1 15.78 23.32 -13.57
CA MET A 1 14.36 23.33 -13.98
C MET A 1 13.60 24.39 -13.21
N GLU A 2 13.73 24.44 -11.88
CA GLU A 2 13.19 25.52 -11.05
C GLU A 2 13.53 26.93 -11.57
N GLU A 3 14.79 27.19 -11.93
CA GLU A 3 15.19 28.47 -12.56
C GLU A 3 14.44 28.80 -13.86
N THR A 4 14.06 27.77 -14.64
CA THR A 4 13.31 27.96 -15.89
C THR A 4 11.84 28.26 -15.62
N SER A 5 11.26 27.58 -14.63
CA SER A 5 9.89 27.83 -14.18
C SER A 5 9.74 29.21 -13.56
N ASP A 6 10.73 29.67 -12.78
CA ASP A 6 10.75 30.99 -12.15
C ASP A 6 10.89 32.14 -13.17
N ALA A 7 11.45 31.87 -14.36
CA ALA A 7 11.70 32.90 -15.38
C ALA A 7 10.45 33.41 -16.12
N VAL A 8 9.29 32.76 -15.97
CA VAL A 8 8.04 33.11 -16.68
C VAL A 8 6.85 33.13 -15.74
N THR A 9 5.81 33.86 -16.13
CA THR A 9 4.58 34.00 -15.34
C THR A 9 3.33 33.81 -16.19
N TYR A 10 2.23 33.39 -15.57
CA TYR A 10 0.87 33.42 -16.13
C TYR A 10 -0.13 33.94 -15.09
N VAL A 11 -1.36 34.23 -15.51
CA VAL A 11 -2.45 34.62 -14.61
C VAL A 11 -3.30 33.38 -14.32
N ASN A 12 -3.43 33.00 -13.04
CA ASN A 12 -4.25 31.86 -12.63
C ASN A 12 -5.76 32.19 -12.63
N ALA A 13 -6.61 31.22 -12.27
CA ALA A 13 -8.06 31.38 -12.27
C ALA A 13 -8.55 32.43 -11.24
N GLU A 14 -7.77 32.66 -10.19
CA GLU A 14 -8.01 33.67 -9.16
C GLU A 14 -7.55 35.08 -9.59
N GLY A 15 -7.01 35.23 -10.81
CA GLY A 15 -6.53 36.51 -11.34
C GLY A 15 -5.15 36.93 -10.83
N GLN A 16 -4.43 36.03 -10.15
CA GLN A 16 -3.11 36.29 -9.59
C GLN A 16 -2.01 35.96 -10.62
N THR A 17 -0.98 36.79 -10.68
CA THR A 17 0.23 36.48 -11.44
C THR A 17 1.08 35.48 -10.66
N VAL A 18 1.32 34.31 -11.25
CA VAL A 18 2.05 33.20 -10.64
C VAL A 18 3.10 32.64 -11.61
N HIS A 19 4.07 31.92 -11.07
CA HIS A 19 5.05 31.15 -11.84
C HIS A 19 4.54 29.71 -12.05
N PRO A 20 4.86 29.05 -13.18
CA PRO A 20 4.67 27.61 -13.32
C PRO A 20 5.33 26.85 -12.17
N LEU A 21 4.70 25.77 -11.70
CA LEU A 21 5.17 25.01 -10.54
C LEU A 21 6.56 24.39 -10.71
N GLY A 22 6.94 24.01 -11.95
CA GLY A 22 8.15 23.22 -12.18
C GLY A 22 8.09 21.82 -11.54
N TYR A 23 6.89 21.30 -11.29
CA TYR A 23 6.72 19.98 -10.71
C TYR A 23 7.24 18.89 -11.66
N MET A 24 8.10 18.01 -11.13
CA MET A 24 8.61 16.82 -11.80
C MET A 24 8.20 15.60 -11.00
N VAL A 25 7.71 14.58 -11.69
CA VAL A 25 7.40 13.28 -11.12
C VAL A 25 8.10 12.19 -11.94
N GLY A 26 8.87 11.34 -11.27
CA GLY A 26 9.51 10.19 -11.88
C GLY A 26 8.57 9.00 -12.01
N GLU A 27 8.56 8.36 -13.18
CA GLU A 27 7.99 7.02 -13.35
C GLU A 27 9.11 5.99 -13.20
N ILE A 28 9.13 5.31 -12.06
CA ILE A 28 10.10 4.25 -11.77
C ILE A 28 9.31 3.05 -11.25
N TRP A 29 8.90 2.19 -12.17
CA TRP A 29 8.10 1.01 -11.86
C TRP A 29 8.96 -0.08 -11.21
N LYS A 30 9.27 0.11 -9.92
CA LYS A 30 10.09 -0.75 -9.07
C LYS A 30 9.61 -0.72 -7.62
N GLY A 31 10.27 -1.48 -6.74
CA GLY A 31 10.06 -1.40 -5.29
C GLY A 31 10.63 -0.13 -4.67
N ALA A 32 10.26 0.14 -3.41
CA ALA A 32 10.62 1.39 -2.72
C ALA A 32 12.14 1.66 -2.65
N GLY A 33 12.98 0.65 -2.39
CA GLY A 33 14.44 0.84 -2.35
C GLY A 33 15.04 1.28 -3.70
N ASP A 34 14.54 0.73 -4.80
CA ASP A 34 14.97 1.11 -6.15
C ASP A 34 14.45 2.51 -6.53
N ILE A 35 13.21 2.85 -6.16
CA ILE A 35 12.67 4.20 -6.35
C ILE A 35 13.50 5.23 -5.55
N ALA A 36 13.89 4.89 -4.31
CA ALA A 36 14.75 5.73 -3.49
C ALA A 36 16.10 5.99 -4.18
N SER A 37 16.80 4.92 -4.58
CA SER A 37 18.15 5.03 -5.14
C SER A 37 18.19 5.62 -6.57
N GLN A 38 17.19 5.36 -7.40
CA GLN A 38 17.19 5.75 -8.82
C GLN A 38 16.38 7.01 -9.12
N GLY A 39 15.44 7.38 -8.23
CA GLY A 39 14.59 8.55 -8.37
C GLY A 39 14.92 9.65 -7.38
N TYR A 40 14.68 9.39 -6.10
CA TYR A 40 14.84 10.38 -5.04
C TYR A 40 16.30 10.72 -4.74
N GLY A 41 17.23 9.79 -4.96
CA GLY A 41 18.62 9.94 -4.54
C GLY A 41 18.78 9.83 -3.02
N THR A 42 19.93 10.28 -2.52
CA THR A 42 20.23 10.28 -1.07
C THR A 42 19.99 11.66 -0.48
N GLU A 43 19.97 11.78 0.85
CA GLU A 43 19.94 13.10 1.54
C GLU A 43 21.10 14.02 1.10
N ALA A 44 22.29 13.45 0.90
CA ALA A 44 23.48 14.22 0.50
C ALA A 44 23.52 14.56 -0.99
N GLN A 45 22.77 13.82 -1.81
CA GLN A 45 22.70 13.97 -3.26
C GLN A 45 21.26 13.74 -3.71
N PRO A 46 20.36 14.73 -3.46
CA PRO A 46 18.96 14.61 -3.83
C PRO A 46 18.81 14.59 -5.35
N GLY A 47 17.98 13.67 -5.84
CA GLY A 47 17.51 13.55 -7.21
C GLY A 47 16.20 14.29 -7.40
N LEU A 48 15.16 13.58 -7.86
CA LEU A 48 13.80 14.13 -7.97
C LEU A 48 13.16 14.28 -6.58
N CYS A 49 12.21 15.21 -6.46
CA CYS A 49 11.40 15.36 -5.24
C CYS A 49 10.13 14.49 -5.26
N SER A 50 9.68 14.02 -6.43
CA SER A 50 8.49 13.18 -6.53
C SER A 50 8.68 12.01 -7.50
N ALA A 51 8.09 10.87 -7.16
CA ALA A 51 7.96 9.71 -8.02
C ALA A 51 6.63 9.00 -7.77
N PHE A 52 6.12 8.29 -8.78
CA PHE A 52 4.91 7.48 -8.64
C PHE A 52 5.09 6.38 -7.59
N ASN A 53 4.12 6.29 -6.68
CA ASN A 53 4.14 5.34 -5.57
C ASN A 53 3.60 3.97 -5.99
N PHE A 54 4.34 3.30 -6.88
CA PHE A 54 4.02 1.93 -7.32
C PHE A 54 3.85 0.94 -6.15
N PRO A 55 4.71 0.95 -5.10
CA PRO A 55 4.54 0.06 -3.96
C PRO A 55 3.15 0.21 -3.30
N LEU A 56 2.74 1.43 -2.95
CA LEU A 56 1.43 1.65 -2.35
C LEU A 56 0.28 1.25 -3.29
N ARG A 57 0.42 1.55 -4.59
CA ARG A 57 -0.57 1.15 -5.61
C ARG A 57 -0.80 -0.37 -5.58
N TYR A 58 0.27 -1.17 -5.57
CA TYR A 58 0.16 -2.63 -5.52
C TYR A 58 -0.52 -3.13 -4.24
N ASN A 59 -0.13 -2.59 -3.07
CA ASN A 59 -0.78 -2.93 -1.81
C ASN A 59 -2.29 -2.61 -1.85
N LEU A 60 -2.68 -1.47 -2.43
CA LEU A 60 -4.08 -1.09 -2.56
C LEU A 60 -4.87 -2.05 -3.44
N VAL A 61 -4.41 -2.32 -4.66
CA VAL A 61 -5.14 -3.21 -5.60
C VAL A 61 -5.17 -4.66 -5.12
N GLN A 62 -4.12 -5.16 -4.47
CA GLN A 62 -4.10 -6.51 -3.90
C GLN A 62 -5.05 -6.67 -2.70
N THR A 63 -5.40 -5.56 -2.03
CA THR A 63 -6.34 -5.56 -0.90
C THR A 63 -7.79 -5.51 -1.39
N LEU A 64 -8.07 -4.68 -2.40
CA LEU A 64 -9.44 -4.42 -2.87
C LEU A 64 -9.85 -5.23 -4.09
N ALA A 65 -8.90 -5.80 -4.83
CA ALA A 65 -9.07 -6.56 -6.06
C ALA A 65 -7.96 -7.64 -6.17
N VAL A 66 -7.40 -7.83 -7.36
CA VAL A 66 -6.11 -8.49 -7.61
C VAL A 66 -5.21 -7.53 -8.38
N GLU A 67 -3.89 -7.71 -8.36
CA GLU A 67 -2.99 -7.05 -9.32
C GLU A 67 -2.91 -7.83 -10.64
N GLU A 68 -2.15 -7.31 -11.63
CA GLU A 68 -2.11 -7.83 -12.99
C GLU A 68 -1.78 -9.33 -13.09
N SER A 69 -0.95 -9.88 -12.19
CA SER A 69 -0.63 -11.32 -12.16
C SER A 69 -1.74 -12.20 -11.57
N GLY A 70 -2.77 -11.59 -10.97
CA GLY A 70 -3.87 -12.26 -10.27
C GLY A 70 -3.65 -12.40 -8.76
N ALA A 71 -2.54 -11.90 -8.21
CA ALA A 71 -2.33 -11.91 -6.76
C ALA A 71 -3.24 -10.88 -6.09
N GLY A 72 -3.94 -11.29 -5.04
CA GLY A 72 -4.83 -10.42 -4.27
C GLY A 72 -5.34 -11.10 -3.01
N GLY A 73 -6.53 -10.70 -2.55
CA GLY A 73 -7.14 -11.25 -1.34
C GLY A 73 -6.37 -10.91 -0.07
N LYS A 74 -5.67 -9.76 -0.05
CA LYS A 74 -4.92 -9.31 1.11
C LYS A 74 -5.83 -8.62 2.13
N ASP A 75 -5.56 -8.83 3.40
CA ASP A 75 -6.23 -8.18 4.51
C ASP A 75 -5.96 -6.67 4.56
N ALA A 76 -6.79 -5.91 5.28
CA ALA A 76 -6.64 -4.46 5.48
C ALA A 76 -5.28 -4.05 6.08
N THR A 77 -4.61 -4.95 6.81
CA THR A 77 -3.22 -4.72 7.28
C THR A 77 -2.24 -4.49 6.13
N ASN A 78 -2.53 -4.97 4.92
CA ASN A 78 -1.70 -4.75 3.75
C ASN A 78 -1.67 -3.27 3.32
N LEU A 79 -2.70 -2.49 3.64
CA LEU A 79 -2.72 -1.04 3.43
C LEU A 79 -1.73 -0.33 4.36
N ASN A 80 -1.54 -0.82 5.60
CA ASN A 80 -0.50 -0.31 6.51
C ASN A 80 0.89 -0.57 5.94
N ALA A 81 1.15 -1.81 5.51
CA ALA A 81 2.42 -2.18 4.90
C ALA A 81 2.75 -1.31 3.68
N GLY A 82 1.75 -1.01 2.84
CA GLY A 82 1.91 -0.12 1.70
C GLY A 82 2.40 1.29 2.08
N MET A 83 1.95 1.80 3.23
CA MET A 83 2.36 3.12 3.73
C MET A 83 3.75 3.09 4.35
N ASP A 84 4.11 1.98 4.99
CA ASP A 84 5.39 1.84 5.66
C ASP A 84 6.56 1.80 4.67
N TRP A 85 6.31 1.45 3.39
CA TRP A 85 7.30 1.59 2.30
C TRP A 85 7.94 2.96 2.21
N ASN A 86 7.24 4.02 2.64
CA ASN A 86 7.78 5.37 2.64
C ASN A 86 8.98 5.54 3.58
N LEU A 87 9.17 4.64 4.56
CA LEU A 87 10.36 4.64 5.43
C LEU A 87 11.66 4.39 4.68
N ALA A 88 11.59 3.79 3.48
CA ALA A 88 12.77 3.61 2.62
C ALA A 88 13.16 4.87 1.85
N TYR A 89 12.33 5.92 1.85
CA TYR A 89 12.57 7.15 1.11
C TYR A 89 13.31 8.21 1.94
N PRO A 90 14.14 9.07 1.31
CA PRO A 90 14.73 10.22 1.99
C PRO A 90 13.65 11.25 2.36
N SER A 91 13.97 12.13 3.30
CA SER A 91 13.05 13.12 3.87
C SER A 91 12.47 14.13 2.87
N HIS A 92 13.17 14.38 1.75
CA HIS A 92 12.68 15.26 0.67
C HIS A 92 11.75 14.55 -0.32
N ALA A 93 11.52 13.24 -0.18
CA ALA A 93 10.66 12.50 -1.07
C ALA A 93 9.18 12.82 -0.86
N VAL A 94 8.47 13.08 -1.95
CA VAL A 94 7.04 13.36 -2.00
C VAL A 94 6.37 12.37 -2.97
N PRO A 95 5.96 11.18 -2.50
CA PRO A 95 5.35 10.16 -3.37
C PRO A 95 4.04 10.62 -4.03
N ASN A 96 3.90 10.37 -5.33
CA ASN A 96 2.65 10.60 -6.07
C ASN A 96 1.79 9.33 -6.06
N ASN A 97 0.66 9.37 -5.36
CA ASN A 97 -0.19 8.20 -5.15
C ASN A 97 -1.26 8.11 -6.24
N PHE A 98 -1.53 6.89 -6.71
CA PHE A 98 -2.40 6.64 -7.85
C PHE A 98 -2.97 5.21 -7.78
N LEU A 99 -4.01 4.94 -8.57
CA LEU A 99 -4.66 3.62 -8.64
C LEU A 99 -4.24 2.84 -9.89
N GLY A 100 -4.31 3.49 -11.05
CA GLY A 100 -3.89 2.96 -12.34
C GLY A 100 -3.30 4.04 -13.24
N ASN A 101 -2.78 3.60 -14.38
CA ASN A 101 -2.29 4.47 -15.44
C ASN A 101 -2.44 3.75 -16.79
N HIS A 102 -1.92 4.36 -17.85
CA HIS A 102 -1.99 3.83 -19.21
C HIS A 102 -1.19 2.53 -19.49
N ASP A 103 -0.36 2.09 -18.56
CA ASP A 103 0.48 0.87 -18.67
C ASP A 103 0.03 -0.24 -17.70
N LEU A 104 -1.08 0.00 -17.00
CA LEU A 104 -1.66 -0.90 -16.01
C LEU A 104 -3.08 -1.25 -16.42
N VAL A 105 -3.57 -2.41 -15.98
CA VAL A 105 -4.96 -2.84 -16.20
C VAL A 105 -5.90 -1.95 -15.39
N ARG A 106 -7.10 -1.64 -15.90
CA ARG A 106 -8.07 -0.81 -15.14
C ARG A 106 -8.47 -1.53 -13.87
N PHE A 107 -8.74 -0.76 -12.81
CA PHE A 107 -9.17 -1.35 -11.53
C PHE A 107 -10.47 -2.17 -11.66
N GLY A 108 -11.40 -1.73 -12.52
CA GLY A 108 -12.58 -2.52 -12.87
C GLY A 108 -12.25 -3.89 -13.46
N ASP A 109 -11.42 -3.94 -14.50
CA ASP A 109 -10.99 -5.20 -15.12
C ASP A 109 -10.28 -6.11 -14.12
N LEU A 110 -9.51 -5.55 -13.17
CA LEU A 110 -8.87 -6.30 -12.09
C LEU A 110 -9.87 -6.90 -11.10
N LEU A 111 -10.98 -6.21 -10.78
CA LEU A 111 -12.07 -6.78 -9.99
C LEU A 111 -12.69 -8.01 -10.70
N GLN A 112 -12.90 -7.92 -12.01
CA GLN A 112 -13.44 -9.04 -12.79
C GLN A 112 -12.43 -10.19 -12.88
N ARG A 113 -11.16 -9.88 -13.15
CA ARG A 113 -10.05 -10.85 -13.24
C ARG A 113 -9.95 -11.71 -11.98
N GLY A 114 -10.06 -11.09 -10.82
CA GLY A 114 -10.03 -11.77 -9.53
C GLY A 114 -11.36 -12.43 -9.12
N ASN A 115 -12.41 -12.34 -9.94
CA ASN A 115 -13.77 -12.73 -9.59
C ASN A 115 -14.23 -12.10 -8.26
N VAL A 116 -13.87 -10.84 -8.04
CA VAL A 116 -14.16 -10.07 -6.81
C VAL A 116 -15.49 -9.34 -6.92
N ALA A 117 -15.78 -8.72 -8.07
CA ALA A 117 -17.03 -8.01 -8.34
C ALA A 117 -17.25 -7.83 -9.84
N GLN A 118 -18.50 -7.61 -10.25
CA GLN A 118 -18.92 -7.23 -11.60
C GLN A 118 -19.60 -5.86 -11.59
N PRO A 119 -19.66 -5.12 -12.72
CA PRO A 119 -20.31 -3.80 -12.78
C PRO A 119 -21.78 -3.77 -12.32
N SER A 120 -22.45 -4.92 -12.33
CA SER A 120 -23.82 -5.10 -11.82
C SER A 120 -23.94 -5.17 -10.30
N ASP A 121 -22.83 -5.37 -9.60
CA ASP A 121 -22.81 -5.61 -8.16
C ASP A 121 -22.56 -4.28 -7.41
N ASP A 122 -23.25 -4.05 -6.30
CA ASP A 122 -23.00 -2.86 -5.47
C ASP A 122 -21.54 -2.80 -4.98
N ALA A 123 -20.95 -3.97 -4.70
CA ALA A 123 -19.56 -4.12 -4.27
C ALA A 123 -18.55 -3.57 -5.29
N TRP A 124 -18.88 -3.54 -6.59
CA TRP A 124 -18.03 -2.91 -7.62
C TRP A 124 -17.82 -1.43 -7.35
N TRP A 125 -18.94 -0.71 -7.17
CA TRP A 125 -18.95 0.73 -6.96
C TRP A 125 -18.36 1.08 -5.61
N GLN A 126 -18.68 0.31 -4.58
CA GLN A 126 -18.12 0.47 -3.23
C GLN A 126 -16.60 0.28 -3.21
N ARG A 127 -16.05 -0.71 -3.91
CA ARG A 127 -14.60 -0.93 -3.99
C ARG A 127 -13.87 0.20 -4.73
N HIS A 128 -14.45 0.75 -5.79
CA HIS A 128 -13.92 1.94 -6.45
C HIS A 128 -13.91 3.16 -5.52
N ALA A 129 -15.02 3.41 -4.83
CA ALA A 129 -15.11 4.47 -3.84
C ALA A 129 -14.10 4.28 -2.69
N LEU A 130 -13.90 3.05 -2.22
CA LEU A 130 -12.92 2.72 -1.18
C LEU A 130 -11.48 3.00 -1.60
N ALA A 131 -11.11 2.61 -2.82
CA ALA A 131 -9.78 2.88 -3.34
C ALA A 131 -9.50 4.39 -3.32
N TRP A 132 -10.48 5.19 -3.74
CA TRP A 132 -10.37 6.64 -3.73
C TRP A 132 -10.46 7.24 -2.33
N ALA A 133 -11.27 6.72 -1.42
CA ALA A 133 -11.28 7.16 -0.02
C ALA A 133 -9.91 6.94 0.64
N PHE A 134 -9.28 5.79 0.39
CA PHE A 134 -7.93 5.52 0.84
C PHE A 134 -6.92 6.51 0.23
N LEU A 135 -6.91 6.70 -1.10
CA LEU A 135 -5.98 7.63 -1.77
C LEU A 135 -6.19 9.09 -1.32
N THR A 136 -7.44 9.50 -1.13
CA THR A 136 -7.84 10.85 -0.66
C THR A 136 -7.25 11.20 0.70
N SER A 137 -6.91 10.21 1.53
CA SER A 137 -6.28 10.42 2.83
C SER A 137 -4.75 10.37 2.83
N ARG A 138 -4.11 10.16 1.67
CA ARG A 138 -2.64 10.05 1.60
C ARG A 138 -2.01 11.43 1.51
N SER A 139 -0.92 11.66 2.23
CA SER A 139 -0.18 12.93 2.10
C SER A 139 0.63 12.94 0.80
N GLY A 140 0.74 14.11 0.16
CA GLY A 140 1.40 14.28 -1.14
C GLY A 140 0.44 14.37 -2.35
N PRO A 141 0.95 14.43 -3.57
CA PRO A 141 0.14 14.52 -4.78
C PRO A 141 -0.63 13.22 -5.06
N LEU A 142 -1.76 13.36 -5.76
CA LEU A 142 -2.56 12.26 -6.29
C LEU A 142 -2.63 12.35 -7.82
N THR A 143 -2.64 11.20 -8.49
CA THR A 143 -2.93 11.08 -9.92
C THR A 143 -4.15 10.19 -10.12
N LEU A 144 -5.17 10.70 -10.81
CA LEU A 144 -6.34 9.95 -11.26
C LEU A 144 -6.20 9.66 -12.75
N TYR A 145 -6.36 8.39 -13.13
CA TYR A 145 -6.38 7.98 -14.53
C TYR A 145 -7.83 8.01 -15.06
N TYR A 146 -8.01 8.55 -16.27
CA TYR A 146 -9.35 8.82 -16.81
C TYR A 146 -10.19 7.53 -16.87
N GLY A 147 -11.44 7.64 -16.45
CA GLY A 147 -12.39 6.54 -16.35
C GLY A 147 -12.45 5.91 -14.96
N GLU A 148 -11.43 6.09 -14.10
CA GLU A 148 -11.50 5.60 -12.71
C GLU A 148 -12.64 6.27 -11.93
N GLU A 149 -12.94 7.53 -12.25
CA GLU A 149 -14.01 8.31 -11.64
C GLU A 149 -15.42 7.83 -11.97
N ILE A 150 -15.55 6.92 -12.94
CA ILE A 150 -16.82 6.32 -13.37
C ILE A 150 -16.80 4.79 -13.31
N GLY A 151 -15.77 4.21 -12.69
CA GLY A 151 -15.61 2.76 -12.55
C GLY A 151 -15.44 2.04 -13.89
N ASP A 152 -14.65 2.64 -14.79
CA ASP A 152 -14.49 2.14 -16.16
C ASP A 152 -13.77 0.78 -16.24
N GLU A 153 -14.19 -0.01 -17.22
CA GLU A 153 -13.68 -1.32 -17.60
C GLU A 153 -13.70 -1.46 -19.13
N LEU A 154 -13.05 -2.50 -19.65
CA LEU A 154 -13.14 -2.88 -21.05
C LEU A 154 -14.12 -4.06 -21.21
N PRO A 155 -15.33 -3.83 -21.79
CA PRO A 155 -16.32 -4.88 -21.92
C PRO A 155 -15.79 -6.15 -22.59
N GLY A 156 -15.88 -7.27 -21.88
CA GLY A 156 -15.44 -8.58 -22.37
C GLY A 156 -13.94 -8.84 -22.23
N PHE A 157 -13.23 -8.05 -21.43
CA PHE A 157 -11.85 -8.29 -21.05
C PHE A 157 -11.74 -8.46 -19.53
N ASP A 158 -11.40 -9.66 -19.08
CA ASP A 158 -11.13 -9.96 -17.67
C ASP A 158 -9.80 -10.69 -17.51
N GLN A 159 -9.61 -11.78 -18.25
CA GLN A 159 -8.43 -12.62 -18.18
C GLN A 159 -7.28 -12.03 -18.99
N LYS A 160 -6.07 -12.21 -18.47
CA LYS A 160 -4.83 -11.80 -19.13
C LYS A 160 -4.70 -12.49 -20.49
N VAL A 161 -4.48 -11.70 -21.54
CA VAL A 161 -4.13 -12.20 -22.87
C VAL A 161 -2.61 -12.44 -22.94
N ASP A 162 -2.21 -13.64 -23.37
CA ASP A 162 -0.79 -14.01 -23.51
C ASP A 162 -0.17 -13.39 -24.77
N CYS A 163 -0.04 -12.08 -24.77
CA CYS A 163 0.53 -11.31 -25.88
C CYS A 163 1.98 -11.69 -26.22
N ALA A 164 2.70 -12.34 -25.30
CA ALA A 164 4.07 -12.78 -25.56
C ALA A 164 4.11 -13.99 -26.51
N ASN A 165 3.08 -14.85 -26.48
CA ASN A 165 3.06 -16.12 -27.22
C ASN A 165 1.95 -16.23 -28.28
N ASP A 166 1.07 -15.25 -28.41
CA ASP A 166 -0.06 -15.28 -29.35
C ASP A 166 0.23 -14.81 -30.79
N GLY A 167 1.52 -14.60 -31.13
CA GLY A 167 1.92 -14.06 -32.42
C GLY A 167 1.53 -12.58 -32.62
N GLY A 168 1.41 -11.82 -31.52
CA GLY A 168 1.06 -10.41 -31.48
C GLY A 168 -0.43 -10.14 -31.75
N ALA A 169 -1.30 -11.13 -31.59
CA ALA A 169 -2.74 -10.98 -31.82
C ALA A 169 -3.37 -10.02 -30.81
N GLY A 170 -3.06 -10.19 -29.52
CA GLY A 170 -3.51 -9.33 -28.43
C GLY A 170 -3.01 -7.91 -28.59
N ALA A 171 -1.75 -7.72 -28.99
CA ALA A 171 -1.20 -6.37 -29.23
C ALA A 171 -1.92 -5.65 -30.38
N ARG A 172 -2.25 -6.37 -31.47
CA ARG A 172 -3.05 -5.81 -32.57
C ARG A 172 -4.51 -5.52 -32.16
N ALA A 173 -5.03 -6.26 -31.19
CA ALA A 173 -6.36 -6.06 -30.63
C ALA A 173 -6.39 -5.02 -29.50
N GLY A 174 -5.23 -4.54 -29.02
CA GLY A 174 -5.14 -3.62 -27.89
C GLY A 174 -5.46 -4.26 -26.54
N LEU A 175 -5.19 -5.55 -26.36
CA LEU A 175 -5.60 -6.34 -25.19
C LEU A 175 -4.45 -6.74 -24.25
N CYS A 176 -3.23 -6.25 -24.47
CA CYS A 176 -2.13 -6.57 -23.56
C CYS A 176 -2.20 -5.69 -22.32
N ASP A 177 -1.87 -6.26 -21.16
CA ASP A 177 -1.96 -5.55 -19.86
C ASP A 177 -1.23 -4.19 -19.85
N ASP A 178 -0.16 -4.01 -20.63
CA ASP A 178 0.62 -2.76 -20.73
C ASP A 178 -0.03 -1.65 -21.58
N HIS A 179 -1.20 -1.90 -22.17
CA HIS A 179 -1.93 -0.90 -22.94
C HIS A 179 -3.44 -1.12 -23.04
N VAL A 180 -4.01 -2.16 -22.42
CA VAL A 180 -5.45 -2.47 -22.47
C VAL A 180 -6.32 -1.38 -21.86
N SER A 181 -5.80 -0.66 -20.87
CA SER A 181 -6.52 0.44 -20.21
C SER A 181 -6.63 1.71 -21.06
N ARG A 182 -6.04 1.75 -22.25
CA ARG A 182 -6.08 2.89 -23.19
C ARG A 182 -7.39 2.90 -23.99
N THR A 183 -8.51 2.70 -23.31
CA THR A 183 -9.87 2.71 -23.87
C THR A 183 -10.29 4.12 -24.28
N SER A 184 -11.26 4.26 -25.18
CA SER A 184 -11.81 5.58 -25.56
C SER A 184 -12.33 6.32 -24.32
N GLY A 185 -11.96 7.61 -24.18
CA GLY A 185 -12.39 8.43 -23.05
C GLY A 185 -13.92 8.60 -23.00
N LYS A 186 -14.50 8.36 -21.82
CA LYS A 186 -15.94 8.41 -21.55
C LYS A 186 -16.29 9.65 -20.73
N VAL A 187 -16.33 10.82 -21.37
CA VAL A 187 -16.64 12.10 -20.72
C VAL A 187 -18.11 12.47 -20.92
N ASN A 188 -18.83 12.72 -19.83
CA ASN A 188 -20.27 13.02 -19.88
C ASN A 188 -20.56 14.25 -20.77
N GLY A 189 -21.49 14.11 -21.70
CA GLY A 189 -21.86 15.18 -22.64
C GLY A 189 -20.88 15.38 -23.80
N VAL A 190 -19.80 14.58 -23.88
CA VAL A 190 -18.81 14.64 -24.97
C VAL A 190 -18.89 13.35 -25.79
N SER A 191 -18.79 13.47 -27.11
CA SER A 191 -18.72 12.30 -27.98
C SER A 191 -17.32 11.70 -27.97
N GLY A 192 -17.22 10.38 -27.77
CA GLY A 192 -15.94 9.66 -27.79
C GLY A 192 -15.29 9.61 -29.19
N GLN A 193 -16.11 9.70 -30.25
CA GLN A 193 -15.64 9.82 -31.63
C GLN A 193 -16.39 10.90 -32.41
N VAL A 194 -15.75 11.43 -33.45
CA VAL A 194 -16.38 12.42 -34.34
C VAL A 194 -17.56 11.77 -35.06
N GLY A 195 -18.76 12.32 -34.85
CA GLY A 195 -19.99 11.84 -35.50
C GLY A 195 -20.82 10.86 -34.67
N GLU A 196 -20.34 10.46 -33.48
CA GLU A 196 -21.13 9.66 -32.54
C GLU A 196 -21.97 10.53 -31.59
N ALA A 197 -22.89 9.89 -30.87
CA ALA A 197 -23.67 10.54 -29.83
C ALA A 197 -22.77 10.86 -28.63
N ALA A 198 -23.10 11.94 -27.92
CA ALA A 198 -22.45 12.26 -26.67
C ALA A 198 -22.63 11.13 -25.64
N PHE A 199 -21.55 10.77 -24.96
CA PHE A 199 -21.59 9.80 -23.88
C PHE A 199 -22.45 10.34 -22.72
N THR A 200 -23.28 9.47 -22.14
CA THR A 200 -24.13 9.82 -21.00
C THR A 200 -23.85 8.81 -19.89
N LEU A 201 -23.54 9.32 -18.71
CA LEU A 201 -23.30 8.47 -17.53
C LEU A 201 -24.59 7.72 -17.15
N SER A 202 -24.42 6.45 -16.77
CA SER A 202 -25.47 5.74 -16.03
C SER A 202 -25.64 6.36 -14.63
N ALA A 203 -26.75 6.03 -13.95
CA ALA A 203 -26.96 6.50 -12.58
C ALA A 203 -25.85 6.05 -11.61
N ALA A 204 -25.34 4.81 -11.77
CA ALA A 204 -24.26 4.29 -10.93
C ALA A 204 -22.91 4.97 -11.23
N GLN A 205 -22.61 5.22 -12.51
CA GLN A 205 -21.41 5.98 -12.91
C GLN A 205 -21.47 7.42 -12.41
N GLN A 206 -22.64 8.06 -12.50
CA GLN A 206 -22.86 9.40 -11.96
C GLN A 206 -22.68 9.42 -10.43
N ALA A 207 -23.20 8.41 -9.72
CA ALA A 207 -23.06 8.32 -8.27
C ALA A 207 -21.58 8.18 -7.85
N LEU A 208 -20.81 7.28 -8.48
CA LEU A 208 -19.39 7.13 -8.19
C LEU A 208 -18.60 8.41 -8.53
N HIS A 209 -18.91 9.04 -9.66
CA HIS A 209 -18.31 10.32 -10.05
C HIS A 209 -18.56 11.41 -9.00
N ASP A 210 -19.80 11.51 -8.51
CA ASP A 210 -20.18 12.50 -7.50
C ASP A 210 -19.56 12.20 -6.13
N GLU A 211 -19.39 10.93 -5.78
CA GLU A 211 -18.70 10.49 -4.57
C GLU A 211 -17.20 10.83 -4.63
N ILE A 212 -16.51 10.54 -5.73
CA ILE A 212 -15.10 10.91 -5.92
C ILE A 212 -14.93 12.43 -5.94
N ARG A 213 -15.87 13.19 -6.51
CA ARG A 213 -15.88 14.66 -6.40
C ARG A 213 -15.96 15.10 -4.94
N THR A 214 -16.82 14.47 -4.15
CA THR A 214 -16.98 14.77 -2.72
C THR A 214 -15.68 14.49 -1.96
N LEU A 215 -15.02 13.37 -2.24
CA LEU A 215 -13.71 13.03 -1.67
C LEU A 215 -12.63 14.06 -2.03
N MET A 216 -12.57 14.52 -3.28
CA MET A 216 -11.60 15.54 -3.69
C MET A 216 -11.87 16.90 -3.03
N GLN A 217 -13.14 17.27 -2.87
CA GLN A 217 -13.52 18.49 -2.12
C GLN A 217 -13.16 18.38 -0.64
N LEU A 218 -13.40 17.21 -0.04
CA LEU A 218 -13.00 16.92 1.33
C LEU A 218 -11.49 17.09 1.50
N ARG A 219 -10.70 16.52 0.59
CA ARG A 219 -9.23 16.66 0.61
C ARG A 219 -8.80 18.12 0.53
N ASP A 220 -9.36 18.90 -0.39
CA ASP A 220 -9.03 20.32 -0.55
C ASP A 220 -9.30 21.14 0.72
N GLN A 221 -10.40 20.83 1.41
CA GLN A 221 -10.85 21.55 2.62
C GLN A 221 -10.12 21.15 3.91
N HIS A 222 -9.46 19.98 3.92
CA HIS A 222 -8.86 19.40 5.12
C HIS A 222 -7.37 19.11 4.93
N PRO A 223 -6.47 20.06 5.27
CA PRO A 223 -5.02 19.92 5.13
C PRO A 223 -4.43 18.67 5.78
N ALA A 224 -5.04 18.12 6.84
CA ALA A 224 -4.60 16.85 7.41
C ALA A 224 -4.58 15.70 6.37
N LEU A 225 -5.47 15.74 5.38
CA LEU A 225 -5.58 14.69 4.37
C LEU A 225 -4.45 14.74 3.34
N TYR A 226 -4.02 15.92 2.88
CA TYR A 226 -2.97 16.06 1.86
C TYR A 226 -1.57 16.43 2.38
N ALA A 227 -1.46 17.04 3.56
CA ALA A 227 -0.19 17.51 4.12
C ALA A 227 0.06 16.97 5.54
N GLY A 228 -0.91 16.32 6.18
CA GLY A 228 -0.77 15.87 7.56
C GLY A 228 0.23 14.73 7.75
N SER A 229 0.80 14.65 8.94
CA SER A 229 1.47 13.44 9.43
C SER A 229 0.47 12.30 9.54
N ARG A 230 0.97 11.06 9.47
CA ARG A 230 0.18 9.84 9.61
C ARG A 230 0.62 9.11 10.87
N THR A 231 -0.32 8.68 11.68
CA THR A 231 -0.12 7.69 12.74
C THR A 231 -1.13 6.55 12.55
N PRO A 232 -0.71 5.29 12.33
CA PRO A 232 -1.64 4.17 12.30
C PRO A 232 -2.27 3.96 13.68
N ILE A 233 -3.57 3.68 13.71
CA ILE A 233 -4.31 3.37 14.95
C ILE A 233 -4.50 1.85 15.02
N ALA A 234 -4.15 1.28 16.17
CA ALA A 234 -4.31 -0.15 16.40
C ALA A 234 -5.78 -0.55 16.36
N VAL A 235 -6.06 -1.64 15.64
CA VAL A 235 -7.39 -2.25 15.54
C VAL A 235 -7.34 -3.59 16.28
N PRO A 236 -8.39 -3.98 17.03
CA PRO A 236 -8.46 -5.30 17.67
C PRO A 236 -8.22 -6.43 16.67
N ALA A 237 -7.57 -7.51 17.12
CA ALA A 237 -7.21 -8.64 16.26
C ALA A 237 -8.41 -9.28 15.53
N SER A 238 -9.61 -9.20 16.09
CA SER A 238 -10.84 -9.68 15.44
C SER A 238 -11.31 -8.84 14.24
N LEU A 239 -10.77 -7.64 14.07
CA LEU A 239 -11.17 -6.68 13.03
C LEU A 239 -10.01 -6.24 12.14
N GLN A 240 -8.76 -6.53 12.50
CA GLN A 240 -7.58 -6.10 11.74
C GLN A 240 -7.56 -6.59 10.28
N ALA A 241 -8.23 -7.72 10.01
CA ALA A 241 -8.31 -8.28 8.66
C ALA A 241 -9.13 -7.40 7.70
N THR A 242 -10.08 -6.62 8.23
CA THR A 242 -11.04 -5.84 7.42
C THR A 242 -11.00 -4.35 7.71
N LEU A 243 -10.57 -3.92 8.89
CA LEU A 243 -10.52 -2.52 9.26
C LEU A 243 -9.11 -1.95 9.22
N TYR A 244 -9.02 -0.78 8.59
CA TYR A 244 -7.85 0.08 8.57
C TYR A 244 -8.22 1.42 9.22
N VAL A 245 -7.39 1.89 10.16
CA VAL A 245 -7.60 3.17 10.83
C VAL A 245 -6.30 3.95 10.88
N ASP A 246 -6.34 5.17 10.37
CA ASP A 246 -5.25 6.14 10.42
C ASP A 246 -5.70 7.38 11.18
N HIS A 247 -4.77 7.98 11.93
CA HIS A 247 -4.86 9.35 12.41
C HIS A 247 -4.00 10.24 11.52
N LYS A 248 -4.64 11.19 10.84
CA LYS A 248 -3.98 12.21 10.01
C LYS A 248 -4.00 13.54 10.74
N ALA A 249 -2.87 14.23 10.86
CA ALA A 249 -2.82 15.50 11.59
C ALA A 249 -1.86 16.55 11.02
N THR A 250 -2.28 17.81 11.11
CA THR A 250 -1.41 18.99 11.09
C THR A 250 -1.39 19.62 12.47
N ASP A 251 -0.69 20.75 12.63
CA ASP A 251 -0.70 21.52 13.89
C ASP A 251 -2.10 22.04 14.28
N SER A 252 -3.04 22.14 13.33
CA SER A 252 -4.35 22.76 13.54
C SER A 252 -5.54 21.84 13.33
N GLU A 253 -5.33 20.62 12.83
CA GLU A 253 -6.40 19.72 12.45
C GLU A 253 -5.98 18.27 12.64
N ALA A 254 -6.89 17.43 13.13
CA ALA A 254 -6.74 15.99 13.12
C ALA A 254 -8.00 15.30 12.60
N VAL A 255 -7.80 14.27 11.78
CA VAL A 255 -8.85 13.47 11.16
C VAL A 255 -8.51 12.00 11.32
N LEU A 256 -9.44 11.23 11.87
CA LEU A 256 -9.41 9.78 11.78
C LEU A 256 -9.97 9.34 10.44
N VAL A 257 -9.23 8.50 9.75
CA VAL A 257 -9.62 7.88 8.49
C VAL A 257 -9.84 6.41 8.76
N MET A 258 -11.07 5.96 8.57
CA MET A 258 -11.48 4.58 8.81
C MET A 258 -11.94 3.96 7.50
N ILE A 259 -11.34 2.84 7.10
CA ILE A 259 -11.70 2.09 5.90
C ILE A 259 -12.06 0.67 6.31
N ASN A 260 -13.18 0.16 5.79
CA ASN A 260 -13.62 -1.22 5.99
C ASN A 260 -13.61 -1.99 4.67
N THR A 261 -12.60 -2.83 4.47
CA THR A 261 -12.46 -3.67 3.29
C THR A 261 -13.33 -4.94 3.35
N GLY A 262 -14.01 -5.19 4.47
CA GLY A 262 -14.89 -6.32 4.67
C GLY A 262 -16.32 -6.07 4.21
N GLU A 263 -17.05 -7.16 3.91
CA GLU A 263 -18.43 -7.12 3.40
C GLU A 263 -19.49 -7.08 4.52
N THR A 264 -19.08 -6.77 5.74
CA THR A 264 -19.98 -6.58 6.89
C THR A 264 -19.55 -5.34 7.67
N ASP A 265 -20.49 -4.72 8.38
CA ASP A 265 -20.21 -3.53 9.19
C ASP A 265 -19.17 -3.83 10.28
N GLY A 266 -18.12 -3.02 10.31
CA GLY A 266 -17.08 -3.08 11.35
C GLY A 266 -17.47 -2.24 12.55
N ASN A 267 -17.63 -2.88 13.72
CA ASN A 267 -17.97 -2.19 14.96
C ASN A 267 -16.74 -2.09 15.86
N LEU A 268 -16.24 -0.88 16.06
CA LEU A 268 -14.99 -0.60 16.75
C LEU A 268 -15.24 0.21 18.01
N THR A 269 -14.59 -0.18 19.10
CA THR A 269 -14.48 0.64 20.31
C THR A 269 -13.06 1.15 20.43
N LEU A 270 -12.88 2.48 20.46
CA LEU A 270 -11.57 3.13 20.58
C LEU A 270 -11.53 3.97 21.85
N ALA A 271 -10.46 3.85 22.63
CA ALA A 271 -10.22 4.79 23.71
C ALA A 271 -9.87 6.16 23.13
N ALA A 272 -10.37 7.23 23.73
CA ALA A 272 -10.14 8.59 23.26
C ALA A 272 -8.65 8.96 23.26
N ALA A 273 -7.88 8.44 24.23
CA ALA A 273 -6.43 8.64 24.29
C ALA A 273 -5.67 7.96 23.13
N ASP A 274 -6.12 6.78 22.69
CA ASP A 274 -5.45 6.02 21.62
C ASP A 274 -5.54 6.75 20.27
N ILE A 275 -6.57 7.56 20.09
CA ILE A 275 -6.77 8.40 18.90
C ILE A 275 -6.42 9.87 19.11
N GLY A 276 -5.93 10.23 20.30
CA GLY A 276 -5.55 11.61 20.61
C GLY A 276 -6.71 12.59 20.63
N SER A 277 -7.88 12.19 21.13
CA SER A 277 -9.09 13.01 21.19
C SER A 277 -9.44 13.44 22.63
N GLU A 278 -9.79 14.71 22.80
CA GLU A 278 -10.33 15.31 24.03
C GLU A 278 -11.79 15.78 23.86
N GLY A 279 -12.38 15.61 22.67
CA GLY A 279 -13.66 16.20 22.29
C GLY A 279 -14.65 15.24 21.63
N THR A 280 -15.51 15.78 20.77
CA THR A 280 -16.36 14.98 19.87
C THR A 280 -15.61 14.58 18.61
N LEU A 281 -16.11 13.56 17.94
CA LEU A 281 -15.73 13.25 16.56
C LEU A 281 -16.87 13.67 15.64
N THR A 282 -16.55 14.38 14.56
CA THR A 282 -17.53 14.79 13.54
C THR A 282 -17.21 14.11 12.21
N ASP A 283 -18.15 13.35 11.67
CA ASP A 283 -18.03 12.75 10.34
C ASP A 283 -18.12 13.86 9.27
N LEU A 284 -17.05 14.03 8.51
CA LEU A 284 -16.90 15.09 7.53
C LEU A 284 -17.76 14.89 6.28
N ILE A 285 -18.37 13.71 6.11
CA ILE A 285 -19.25 13.40 4.98
C ILE A 285 -20.71 13.46 5.42
N SER A 286 -21.06 12.75 6.49
CA SER A 286 -22.45 12.63 6.96
C SER A 286 -22.88 13.72 7.94
N ALA A 287 -21.92 14.49 8.49
CA ALA A 287 -22.10 15.41 9.61
C ALA A 287 -22.61 14.76 10.91
N GLU A 288 -22.59 13.43 11.01
CA GLU A 288 -22.87 12.68 12.23
C GLU A 288 -21.81 13.02 13.31
N THR A 289 -22.22 13.11 14.57
CA THR A 289 -21.30 13.40 15.68
C THR A 289 -21.28 12.25 16.68
N PHE A 290 -20.08 11.94 17.19
CA PHE A 290 -19.84 10.87 18.15
C PHE A 290 -19.22 11.45 19.42
N SER A 291 -19.78 11.08 20.57
CA SER A 291 -19.27 11.45 21.88
C SER A 291 -18.68 10.24 22.59
N ALA A 292 -17.58 10.43 23.31
CA ALA A 292 -17.00 9.37 24.12
C ALA A 292 -17.88 9.10 25.35
N ALA A 293 -18.20 7.82 25.59
CA ALA A 293 -18.80 7.36 26.84
C ALA A 293 -17.70 6.69 27.68
N SER A 294 -17.49 7.17 28.91
CA SER A 294 -16.43 6.66 29.80
C SER A 294 -15.05 6.60 29.12
N GLY A 295 -14.72 7.64 28.34
CA GLY A 295 -13.44 7.75 27.62
C GLY A 295 -13.31 6.89 26.37
N HIS A 296 -14.40 6.27 25.87
CA HIS A 296 -14.37 5.42 24.69
C HIS A 296 -15.42 5.83 23.66
N TYR A 297 -15.08 5.78 22.38
CA TYR A 297 -16.02 5.92 21.26
C TYR A 297 -16.47 4.54 20.79
N THR A 298 -17.73 4.42 20.40
CA THR A 298 -18.25 3.26 19.66
C THR A 298 -18.59 3.72 18.26
N LEU A 299 -17.91 3.17 17.27
CA LEU A 299 -17.96 3.60 15.88
C LEU A 299 -18.31 2.41 14.99
N THR A 300 -19.27 2.61 14.09
CA THR A 300 -19.62 1.62 13.06
C THR A 300 -19.12 2.10 11.71
N VAL A 301 -18.22 1.36 11.07
CA VAL A 301 -17.76 1.62 9.70
C VAL A 301 -18.55 0.69 8.77
N PRO A 302 -19.33 1.22 7.80
CA PRO A 302 -20.15 0.39 6.93
C PRO A 302 -19.35 -0.68 6.17
N ALA A 303 -19.98 -1.81 5.83
CA ALA A 303 -19.43 -2.82 4.91
C ALA A 303 -18.96 -2.17 3.60
N LEU A 304 -17.75 -2.50 3.14
CA LEU A 304 -17.11 -1.86 1.98
C LEU A 304 -17.33 -0.34 2.00
N GLY A 305 -17.08 0.25 3.17
CA GLY A 305 -17.36 1.65 3.46
C GLY A 305 -16.21 2.33 4.19
N TYR A 306 -16.39 3.62 4.44
CA TYR A 306 -15.37 4.44 5.08
C TYR A 306 -15.99 5.57 5.90
N ARG A 307 -15.19 6.14 6.80
CA ARG A 307 -15.50 7.36 7.54
C ARG A 307 -14.28 8.26 7.64
N PHE A 308 -14.52 9.56 7.53
CA PHE A 308 -13.54 10.61 7.81
C PHE A 308 -14.04 11.39 9.02
N LEU A 309 -13.49 11.10 10.21
CA LEU A 309 -13.95 11.69 11.45
C LEU A 309 -12.97 12.77 11.90
N LYS A 310 -13.35 14.03 11.79
CA LYS A 310 -12.61 15.12 12.41
C LYS A 310 -12.62 14.98 13.92
N ILE A 311 -11.46 15.15 14.53
CA ILE A 311 -11.33 15.27 15.98
C ILE A 311 -11.54 16.74 16.34
N ASP A 312 -12.66 17.06 16.98
CA ASP A 312 -13.04 18.46 17.22
C ASP A 312 -12.15 19.15 18.27
N ALA A 313 -11.59 18.36 19.19
CA ALA A 313 -10.56 18.81 20.13
C ALA A 313 -9.41 17.77 20.18
N PRO A 314 -8.40 17.89 19.32
CA PRO A 314 -7.24 17.02 19.35
C PRO A 314 -6.41 17.26 20.62
N SER A 315 -5.93 16.19 21.24
CA SER A 315 -4.98 16.27 22.34
C SER A 315 -3.63 16.79 21.85
N ALA A 316 -2.94 17.57 22.69
CA ALA A 316 -1.63 18.13 22.32
C ALA A 316 -0.55 17.07 22.07
N GLY A 317 -0.67 15.90 22.70
CA GLY A 317 0.25 14.77 22.53
C GLY A 317 -0.04 13.89 21.31
N GLY A 318 -1.18 14.09 20.64
CA GLY A 318 -1.65 13.19 19.60
C GLY A 318 -2.05 11.80 20.12
N PRO A 319 -2.26 10.84 19.22
CA PRO A 319 -2.60 9.46 19.59
C PRO A 319 -1.50 8.79 20.41
N ALA A 320 -1.88 8.01 21.41
CA ALA A 320 -0.93 7.21 22.19
C ALA A 320 -0.23 6.18 21.29
N SER A 321 1.11 6.19 21.25
CA SER A 321 1.89 5.26 20.44
C SER A 321 1.93 3.88 21.09
N SER A 322 1.29 2.88 20.49
CA SER A 322 1.43 1.47 20.86
C SER A 322 2.43 0.78 19.91
N THR A 323 3.71 1.14 19.98
CA THR A 323 4.73 0.31 19.30
C THR A 323 4.86 -1.00 20.07
N GLY A 324 4.49 -2.12 19.42
CA GLY A 324 4.82 -3.45 19.93
C GLY A 324 6.33 -3.60 20.19
N SER A 325 6.72 -4.57 21.00
CA SER A 325 8.14 -4.83 21.28
C SER A 325 8.87 -5.18 20.00
N LEU A 326 9.93 -4.44 19.65
CA LEU A 326 10.79 -4.78 18.51
C LEU A 326 11.62 -6.04 18.76
N THR A 327 11.72 -6.46 20.02
CA THR A 327 12.51 -7.60 20.47
C THR A 327 11.59 -8.73 20.90
N GLY A 328 11.80 -9.90 20.31
CA GLY A 328 11.11 -11.14 20.66
C GLY A 328 11.81 -11.93 21.77
N THR A 329 11.31 -13.13 22.03
CA THR A 329 11.91 -14.06 23.00
C THR A 329 12.09 -15.45 22.39
N GLY A 330 12.91 -16.30 23.02
CA GLY A 330 13.20 -17.65 22.54
C GLY A 330 14.27 -17.72 21.45
N ASP A 331 14.50 -18.92 20.91
CA ASP A 331 15.61 -19.17 19.98
C ASP A 331 15.51 -18.38 18.68
N LEU A 332 14.29 -18.15 18.17
CA LEU A 332 14.05 -17.33 16.98
C LEU A 332 14.48 -15.87 17.16
N ALA A 333 14.56 -15.36 18.39
CA ALA A 333 14.97 -13.99 18.68
C ALA A 333 16.47 -13.85 19.00
N ARG A 334 17.21 -14.95 19.12
CA ARG A 334 18.63 -14.93 19.48
C ARG A 334 19.51 -14.57 18.29
N CYS A 335 20.39 -13.59 18.47
CA CYS A 335 21.30 -13.10 17.42
C CYS A 335 22.69 -13.73 17.43
N ASP A 336 22.96 -14.64 18.38
CA ASP A 336 24.28 -15.17 18.69
C ASP A 336 24.32 -16.71 18.69
N LEU A 337 23.31 -17.37 18.11
CA LEU A 337 23.31 -18.82 18.02
C LEU A 337 24.46 -19.29 17.11
N PRO A 338 25.25 -20.29 17.57
CA PRO A 338 26.37 -20.81 16.80
C PRO A 338 25.88 -21.54 15.55
N ASP A 339 26.67 -21.47 14.48
CA ASP A 339 26.42 -22.25 13.27
C ASP A 339 26.64 -23.74 13.53
N VAL A 340 25.80 -24.56 12.88
CA VAL A 340 25.97 -26.01 12.77
C VAL A 340 26.39 -26.33 11.35
N SER A 341 27.32 -27.27 11.19
CA SER A 341 27.82 -27.68 9.87
C SER A 341 26.71 -28.23 8.97
N GLY A 342 26.73 -27.82 7.70
CA GLY A 342 25.79 -28.26 6.65
C GLY A 342 24.64 -27.28 6.41
N ASP A 343 23.84 -27.56 5.39
CA ASP A 343 22.76 -26.67 4.92
C ASP A 343 21.38 -27.02 5.49
N GLY A 344 21.35 -27.78 6.60
CA GLY A 344 20.13 -28.25 7.24
C GLY A 344 19.21 -29.08 6.31
N PRO A 345 17.93 -29.24 6.66
CA PRO A 345 16.95 -29.98 5.85
C PRO A 345 16.69 -29.44 4.43
N ILE A 346 16.97 -28.16 4.17
CA ILE A 346 16.75 -27.54 2.85
C ILE A 346 17.86 -28.00 1.88
N GLY A 347 19.06 -28.23 2.40
CA GLY A 347 20.16 -28.86 1.66
C GLY A 347 20.88 -27.94 0.67
N VAL A 348 20.50 -26.66 0.61
CA VAL A 348 21.13 -25.62 -0.22
C VAL A 348 21.01 -24.26 0.49
N PRO A 349 21.87 -23.27 0.15
CA PRO A 349 21.78 -21.93 0.70
C PRO A 349 20.43 -21.24 0.47
N VAL A 350 19.92 -20.61 1.53
CA VAL A 350 18.70 -19.79 1.53
C VAL A 350 19.08 -18.34 1.82
N TYR A 351 18.39 -17.39 1.19
CA TYR A 351 18.67 -15.96 1.32
C TYR A 351 17.39 -15.18 1.65
N ILE A 352 17.54 -14.03 2.31
CA ILE A 352 16.49 -13.00 2.27
C ILE A 352 16.56 -12.35 0.89
N ARG A 353 15.56 -12.59 0.04
CA ARG A 353 15.46 -12.00 -1.30
C ARG A 353 14.31 -11.00 -1.31
N GLY A 354 14.55 -9.79 -1.79
CA GLY A 354 13.57 -8.72 -1.66
C GLY A 354 13.85 -7.50 -2.52
N ASN A 355 13.00 -6.50 -2.39
CA ASN A 355 13.14 -5.19 -3.04
C ASN A 355 13.77 -4.12 -2.13
N TYR A 356 14.54 -4.55 -1.12
CA TYR A 356 15.42 -3.70 -0.33
C TYR A 356 16.57 -3.15 -1.20
N SER A 357 17.25 -2.11 -0.72
CA SER A 357 18.43 -1.55 -1.39
C SER A 357 19.53 -2.61 -1.55
N GLY A 358 19.94 -2.87 -2.79
CA GLY A 358 20.88 -3.95 -3.13
C GLY A 358 20.24 -5.32 -3.39
N GLY A 359 18.92 -5.46 -3.19
CA GLY A 359 18.15 -6.68 -3.49
C GLY A 359 17.84 -6.90 -4.97
N ASN A 360 18.02 -5.87 -5.81
CA ASN A 360 17.78 -5.87 -7.25
C ASN A 360 16.40 -6.48 -7.60
N ASN A 361 15.35 -5.97 -6.95
CA ASN A 361 13.98 -6.45 -7.07
C ASN A 361 13.90 -8.00 -7.04
N PHE A 362 14.27 -8.60 -5.91
CA PHE A 362 14.31 -10.05 -5.66
C PHE A 362 15.39 -10.83 -6.43
N SER A 363 16.13 -10.23 -7.35
CA SER A 363 17.09 -10.95 -8.20
C SER A 363 18.45 -11.21 -7.53
N ALA A 364 18.82 -10.45 -6.49
CA ALA A 364 20.10 -10.60 -5.81
C ALA A 364 20.07 -11.68 -4.71
N THR A 365 21.24 -12.26 -4.43
CA THR A 365 21.50 -13.19 -3.32
C THR A 365 22.75 -12.74 -2.55
N PRO A 366 22.69 -11.61 -1.84
CA PRO A 366 23.88 -11.03 -1.22
C PRO A 366 24.29 -11.85 0.01
N ALA A 367 25.60 -11.96 0.25
CA ALA A 367 26.15 -12.88 1.25
C ALA A 367 25.81 -12.48 2.70
N ASP A 368 25.65 -11.19 2.95
CA ASP A 368 25.21 -10.62 4.23
C ASP A 368 23.73 -10.89 4.56
N ARG A 369 22.98 -11.45 3.62
CA ARG A 369 21.58 -11.89 3.80
C ARG A 369 21.40 -13.39 3.54
N GLN A 370 22.49 -14.15 3.53
CA GLN A 370 22.45 -15.61 3.47
C GLN A 370 22.18 -16.19 4.86
N PHE A 371 21.23 -17.11 4.94
CA PHE A 371 20.93 -17.84 6.16
C PHE A 371 22.01 -18.86 6.50
N HIS A 372 22.31 -18.97 7.79
CA HIS A 372 23.17 -19.98 8.38
C HIS A 372 22.33 -20.98 9.18
N TYR A 373 22.63 -22.27 9.03
CA TYR A 373 21.95 -23.33 9.77
C TYR A 373 22.41 -23.36 11.24
N LYS A 374 21.47 -23.43 12.18
CA LYS A 374 21.71 -23.36 13.64
C LYS A 374 21.42 -24.68 14.37
N GLY A 375 21.05 -25.74 13.64
CA GLY A 375 20.53 -26.99 14.23
C GLY A 375 19.02 -26.95 14.39
N ASP A 376 18.40 -28.09 14.72
CA ASP A 376 16.95 -28.21 15.00
C ASP A 376 16.03 -27.54 13.96
N ASN A 377 16.39 -27.71 12.68
CA ASN A 377 15.71 -27.12 11.53
C ASN A 377 15.64 -25.58 11.52
N LEU A 378 16.41 -24.90 12.39
CA LEU A 378 16.48 -23.46 12.53
C LEU A 378 17.56 -22.87 11.61
N TYR A 379 17.21 -21.80 10.93
CA TYR A 379 18.08 -20.99 10.10
C TYR A 379 18.01 -19.55 10.57
N GLN A 380 19.16 -18.88 10.64
CA GLN A 380 19.20 -17.46 10.98
C GLN A 380 20.26 -16.70 10.18
N VAL A 381 19.97 -15.42 9.97
CA VAL A 381 20.94 -14.41 9.54
C VAL A 381 20.71 -13.14 10.34
N VAL A 382 21.79 -12.45 10.70
CA VAL A 382 21.74 -11.14 11.35
C VAL A 382 22.12 -10.10 10.32
N VAL A 383 21.25 -9.11 10.13
CA VAL A 383 21.42 -8.04 9.15
C VAL A 383 21.55 -6.71 9.89
N ASP A 384 22.57 -5.93 9.52
CA ASP A 384 22.75 -4.55 9.96
C ASP A 384 21.96 -3.60 9.05
N GLU A 385 20.92 -2.96 9.58
CA GLU A 385 20.11 -1.99 8.85
C GLU A 385 20.50 -0.57 9.29
N PRO A 386 21.04 0.27 8.37
CA PRO A 386 21.68 1.53 8.73
C PRO A 386 20.68 2.65 9.08
N SER A 387 19.40 2.47 8.76
CA SER A 387 18.32 3.42 8.99
C SER A 387 17.01 2.68 9.19
N ALA A 388 15.96 3.42 9.60
CA ALA A 388 14.60 2.92 9.39
C ALA A 388 14.40 2.58 7.91
N THR A 389 13.68 1.49 7.64
CA THR A 389 13.48 0.99 6.27
C THR A 389 12.25 0.09 6.22
N ALA A 390 11.74 -0.11 5.01
CA ALA A 390 10.70 -1.09 4.76
C ALA A 390 10.91 -1.70 3.37
N TYR A 391 10.73 -3.01 3.26
CA TYR A 391 10.81 -3.74 1.99
C TYR A 391 10.00 -5.06 2.00
N GLY A 392 9.63 -5.52 0.80
CA GLY A 392 9.04 -6.82 0.56
C GLY A 392 10.13 -7.88 0.45
N PHE A 393 9.93 -9.05 1.03
CA PHE A 393 10.90 -10.13 0.98
C PHE A 393 10.27 -11.53 1.00
N LYS A 394 11.09 -12.49 0.55
CA LYS A 394 10.91 -13.93 0.73
C LYS A 394 12.19 -14.54 1.28
N PHE A 395 12.07 -15.69 1.94
CA PHE A 395 13.19 -16.59 2.17
C PHE A 395 13.25 -17.58 1.03
N ALA A 396 14.28 -17.50 0.19
CA ALA A 396 14.33 -18.28 -1.03
C ALA A 396 15.73 -18.74 -1.38
N THR A 397 15.80 -19.89 -2.05
CA THR A 397 17.03 -20.39 -2.65
C THR A 397 17.41 -19.56 -3.88
N ALA A 398 18.68 -19.60 -4.28
CA ALA A 398 19.16 -18.82 -5.43
C ALA A 398 18.46 -19.20 -6.73
N ASP A 399 18.15 -20.48 -6.91
CA ASP A 399 17.47 -21.05 -8.07
C ASP A 399 15.94 -21.01 -7.98
N TRP A 400 15.37 -20.41 -6.92
CA TRP A 400 13.92 -20.39 -6.65
C TRP A 400 13.26 -21.76 -6.47
N SER A 401 14.03 -22.84 -6.30
CA SER A 401 13.46 -24.18 -6.04
C SER A 401 12.68 -24.24 -4.72
N ARG A 402 12.97 -23.35 -3.77
CA ARG A 402 12.17 -23.13 -2.57
C ARG A 402 12.02 -21.65 -2.28
N GLU A 403 10.83 -21.27 -1.88
CA GLU A 403 10.50 -19.91 -1.46
C GLU A 403 9.41 -19.91 -0.38
N TYR A 404 9.64 -19.08 0.64
CA TYR A 404 8.80 -19.00 1.83
C TYR A 404 8.55 -17.53 2.21
N ALA A 405 7.40 -17.29 2.84
CA ALA A 405 7.04 -16.02 3.45
C ALA A 405 6.17 -16.30 4.68
N VAL A 406 5.74 -15.24 5.38
CA VAL A 406 4.67 -15.38 6.37
C VAL A 406 3.44 -15.97 5.68
N GLU A 407 2.75 -16.88 6.36
CA GLU A 407 1.51 -17.49 5.86
C GLU A 407 0.52 -16.43 5.35
N GLY A 408 -0.04 -16.66 4.15
CA GLY A 408 -0.91 -15.70 3.45
C GLY A 408 -0.19 -14.46 2.89
N SER A 409 1.14 -14.44 2.94
CA SER A 409 1.96 -13.24 2.68
C SER A 409 1.61 -12.08 3.60
N ALA A 410 1.26 -12.38 4.85
CA ALA A 410 0.94 -11.34 5.82
C ALA A 410 2.18 -10.47 6.15
N PRO A 411 1.97 -9.23 6.61
CA PRO A 411 3.05 -8.38 7.11
C PRO A 411 3.77 -9.01 8.31
N VAL A 412 5.06 -8.71 8.44
CA VAL A 412 5.87 -9.12 9.59
C VAL A 412 5.50 -8.29 10.83
N ARG A 413 5.34 -8.98 11.96
CA ARG A 413 5.17 -8.43 13.30
C ARG A 413 6.47 -8.63 14.07
N LEU A 414 7.20 -7.54 14.30
CA LEU A 414 8.50 -7.60 14.95
C LEU A 414 8.40 -8.20 16.36
N GLY A 415 9.35 -9.07 16.69
CA GLY A 415 9.40 -9.76 17.98
C GLY A 415 8.32 -10.82 18.21
N GLU A 416 7.42 -11.04 17.25
CA GLU A 416 6.37 -12.06 17.31
C GLU A 416 6.69 -13.28 16.43
N THR A 417 6.36 -14.48 16.91
CA THR A 417 6.41 -15.68 16.09
C THR A 417 5.21 -15.71 15.14
N GLN A 418 5.47 -15.89 13.84
CA GLN A 418 4.44 -16.03 12.82
C GLN A 418 4.61 -17.34 12.05
N ASN A 419 3.51 -17.88 11.54
CA ASN A 419 3.56 -19.06 10.69
C ASN A 419 4.29 -18.74 9.38
N LEU A 420 5.17 -19.65 8.96
CA LEU A 420 5.85 -19.63 7.68
C LEU A 420 5.16 -20.63 6.74
N ALA A 421 4.96 -20.25 5.48
CA ALA A 421 4.43 -21.14 4.44
C ALA A 421 5.15 -20.95 3.10
N VAL A 422 4.99 -21.91 2.18
CA VAL A 422 5.44 -21.77 0.78
C VAL A 422 4.76 -20.55 0.14
N ALA A 423 5.56 -19.73 -0.52
CA ALA A 423 5.13 -18.49 -1.15
C ALA A 423 5.54 -18.48 -2.62
N SER A 424 4.84 -19.27 -3.45
CA SER A 424 5.25 -19.52 -4.84
C SER A 424 4.88 -18.37 -5.79
N GLY A 425 5.84 -17.89 -6.59
CA GLY A 425 5.61 -16.94 -7.67
C GLY A 425 5.44 -15.47 -7.24
N PRO A 426 5.35 -14.52 -8.19
CA PRO A 426 5.23 -13.09 -7.89
C PRO A 426 4.01 -12.75 -7.00
N GLY A 427 4.12 -11.72 -6.15
CA GLY A 427 3.02 -11.22 -5.33
C GLY A 427 2.71 -12.03 -4.06
N THR A 428 3.59 -12.97 -3.70
CA THR A 428 3.44 -13.83 -2.52
C THR A 428 4.45 -13.51 -1.40
N GLU A 429 5.25 -12.46 -1.56
CA GLU A 429 6.19 -11.93 -0.56
C GLU A 429 5.53 -11.33 0.69
N SER A 430 6.20 -11.41 1.83
CA SER A 430 5.80 -10.66 3.04
C SER A 430 6.35 -9.25 3.03
N SER A 431 5.63 -8.33 3.66
CA SER A 431 6.12 -6.98 3.93
C SER A 431 6.81 -6.86 5.28
N LEU A 432 7.89 -6.09 5.33
CA LEU A 432 8.64 -5.79 6.55
C LEU A 432 8.74 -4.28 6.76
N THR A 433 8.52 -3.87 8.00
CA THR A 433 8.76 -2.52 8.48
C THR A 433 9.76 -2.55 9.64
N LEU A 434 10.89 -1.87 9.48
CA LEU A 434 11.90 -1.68 10.52
C LEU A 434 11.92 -0.20 10.91
N PRO A 435 11.39 0.16 12.10
CA PRO A 435 11.15 1.57 12.43
C PRO A 435 12.41 2.36 12.82
N GLN A 436 13.55 1.68 12.95
CA GLN A 436 14.82 2.30 13.34
C GLN A 436 16.02 1.54 12.76
N ALA A 437 17.17 2.19 12.75
CA ALA A 437 18.44 1.52 12.48
C ALA A 437 18.73 0.47 13.57
N GLY A 438 19.37 -0.63 13.20
CA GLY A 438 19.72 -1.66 14.16
C GLY A 438 20.16 -2.97 13.55
N ARG A 439 20.55 -3.89 14.42
CA ARG A 439 20.84 -5.28 14.08
C ARG A 439 19.57 -6.09 14.22
N TYR A 440 19.13 -6.72 13.15
CA TYR A 440 17.93 -7.54 13.15
C TYR A 440 18.27 -8.99 12.82
N VAL A 441 17.80 -9.91 13.64
CA VAL A 441 17.86 -11.34 13.32
C VAL A 441 16.60 -11.72 12.55
N PHE A 442 16.81 -12.34 11.40
CA PHE A 442 15.79 -13.03 10.63
C PHE A 442 15.95 -14.50 10.93
N SER A 443 14.86 -15.13 11.35
CA SER A 443 14.87 -16.53 11.75
C SER A 443 13.70 -17.27 11.13
N PHE A 444 13.94 -18.51 10.71
CA PHE A 444 12.86 -19.44 10.46
C PHE A 444 13.24 -20.86 10.87
N ARG A 445 12.25 -21.60 11.39
CA ARG A 445 12.36 -23.03 11.65
C ARG A 445 11.40 -23.77 10.73
N ILE A 446 11.94 -24.65 9.90
CA ILE A 446 11.17 -25.38 8.89
C ILE A 446 10.70 -26.74 9.43
N ASN A 447 9.45 -27.10 9.14
CA ASN A 447 8.91 -28.41 9.48
C ASN A 447 9.49 -29.50 8.56
N ALA A 448 9.34 -30.77 8.95
CA ALA A 448 9.86 -31.92 8.21
C ALA A 448 9.25 -32.07 6.81
N ASP A 449 8.06 -31.51 6.57
CA ASP A 449 7.42 -31.46 5.26
C ASP A 449 8.09 -30.48 4.29
N LEU A 450 8.94 -29.59 4.79
CA LEU A 450 9.58 -28.48 4.09
C LEU A 450 8.59 -27.51 3.43
N GLN A 451 7.34 -27.48 3.89
CA GLN A 451 6.26 -26.64 3.37
C GLN A 451 5.82 -25.57 4.37
N THR A 452 5.85 -25.91 5.65
CA THR A 452 5.37 -25.04 6.73
C THR A 452 6.45 -24.84 7.78
N GLY A 453 6.27 -23.85 8.65
CA GLY A 453 7.19 -23.60 9.74
C GLY A 453 6.77 -22.42 10.58
N GLU A 454 7.74 -21.88 11.30
CA GLU A 454 7.61 -20.64 12.07
C GLU A 454 8.75 -19.69 11.70
N MET A 455 8.49 -18.39 11.78
CA MET A 455 9.48 -17.36 11.55
C MET A 455 9.31 -16.19 12.50
N MET A 456 10.38 -15.42 12.66
CA MET A 456 10.41 -14.18 13.42
C MET A 456 11.45 -13.23 12.81
N VAL A 457 11.16 -11.95 12.89
CA VAL A 457 12.17 -10.89 12.75
C VAL A 457 12.24 -10.13 14.08
N SER A 458 13.42 -10.00 14.66
CA SER A 458 13.61 -9.41 15.98
C SER A 458 14.82 -8.48 16.01
N LEU A 459 14.69 -7.35 16.71
CA LEU A 459 15.81 -6.47 17.04
C LEU A 459 16.75 -7.16 18.03
N CYS A 460 18.04 -7.15 17.73
CA CYS A 460 19.10 -7.64 18.60
C CYS A 460 19.39 -6.66 19.75
N PRO A 461 19.85 -7.16 20.91
CA PRO A 461 20.27 -6.34 22.04
C PRO A 461 21.45 -5.41 21.75
#